data_AF-A0A517U247-F1
#
_entry.id   AF-A0A517U247-F1
#
_cell.length_a   1.000
_cell.length_b   1.000
_cell.length_c   1.000
_cell.angle_alpha   90.00
_cell.angle_beta   90.00
_cell.angle_gamma   90.00
#
_symmetry.space_group_name_H-M   'P 1'
#
loop_
_entity.id
_entity.type
_entity.pdbx_description
1 polymer ?
#
loop_
_entity_poly.entity_id
_entity_poly.type
_entity_poly.pdbx_seq_one_letter_code
_entity_poly.pdbx_strand_id
1 'polypeptide(L)'
;MNGDPLGDRLLAVAPLSQNSRQQLEQDLSNMFKRELTRTRRSFFGVVAAIALVSSGVCAALALTEPDLPALPRTALAVGSMFGLAWAVVAAQICWRGALDVKQDGRRIAAMVWCFTVLMMTFFLAAGMGAEDRLQGLMLIAGGLPFLIGAGVYWLNYRIEQAELSAQEQFLQLELLLAKLSEQK
;
A
#
# COMPACT_ATOMS: atom_id res chain seq x y z
N MET A 1 -22.18 -15.30 -46.10
CA MET A 1 -21.91 -14.89 -44.70
C MET A 1 -20.40 -15.04 -44.50
N ASN A 2 -19.67 -13.94 -44.56
CA ASN A 2 -18.20 -13.94 -44.42
C ASN A 2 -17.87 -14.05 -42.94
N GLY A 3 -17.40 -15.22 -42.51
CA GLY A 3 -16.83 -15.42 -41.18
C GLY A 3 -15.52 -14.66 -41.06
N ASP A 4 -15.40 -13.85 -40.02
CA ASP A 4 -14.19 -13.10 -39.72
C ASP A 4 -13.04 -14.10 -39.48
N PRO A 5 -11.93 -14.06 -40.23
CA PRO A 5 -10.86 -15.07 -40.15
C PRO A 5 -10.16 -15.10 -38.78
N LEU A 6 -10.33 -14.03 -37.98
CA LEU A 6 -9.91 -13.96 -36.59
C LEU A 6 -10.82 -14.79 -35.67
N GLY A 7 -12.13 -14.80 -35.93
CA GLY A 7 -13.09 -15.59 -35.18
C GLY A 7 -12.83 -17.09 -35.32
N ASP A 8 -12.61 -17.56 -36.55
CA ASP A 8 -12.32 -18.99 -36.80
C ASP A 8 -10.95 -19.42 -36.24
N ARG A 9 -9.96 -18.52 -36.19
CA ARG A 9 -8.66 -18.81 -35.57
C ARG A 9 -8.70 -18.85 -34.04
N LEU A 10 -9.54 -18.02 -33.41
CA LEU A 10 -9.79 -18.08 -31.97
C LEU A 10 -10.62 -19.32 -31.58
N LEU A 11 -11.52 -19.75 -32.46
CA LEU A 11 -12.35 -20.95 -32.30
C LEU A 11 -11.58 -22.26 -32.51
N ALA A 12 -10.41 -22.24 -33.17
CA ALA A 12 -9.55 -23.40 -33.35
C ALA A 12 -8.69 -23.73 -32.11
N VAL A 13 -8.72 -22.90 -31.07
CA VAL A 13 -8.04 -23.17 -29.80
C VAL A 13 -8.86 -24.21 -29.03
N ALA A 14 -8.28 -25.40 -28.85
CA ALA A 14 -8.92 -26.54 -28.19
C ALA A 14 -9.56 -26.14 -26.84
N PRO A 15 -10.73 -26.69 -26.50
CA PRO A 15 -11.41 -26.40 -25.23
C PRO A 15 -10.46 -26.68 -24.06
N LEU A 16 -10.22 -25.66 -23.23
CA LEU A 16 -9.36 -25.77 -22.06
C LEU A 16 -9.91 -26.85 -21.13
N SER A 17 -9.06 -27.82 -20.76
CA SER A 17 -9.46 -28.88 -19.84
C SER A 17 -9.93 -28.31 -18.49
N GLN A 18 -10.87 -28.98 -17.79
CA GLN A 18 -11.33 -28.55 -16.46
C GLN A 18 -10.19 -28.34 -15.45
N ASN A 19 -9.10 -29.10 -15.57
CA ASN A 19 -7.88 -28.91 -14.77
C ASN A 19 -7.21 -27.56 -15.03
N SER A 20 -7.16 -27.11 -16.28
CA SER A 20 -6.58 -25.82 -16.67
C SER A 20 -7.38 -24.64 -16.11
N ARG A 21 -8.72 -24.78 -16.01
CA ARG A 21 -9.58 -23.77 -15.38
C ARG A 21 -9.34 -23.66 -13.87
N GLN A 22 -9.26 -24.79 -13.18
CA GLN A 22 -8.95 -24.79 -11.75
C GLN A 22 -7.56 -24.24 -11.46
N GLN A 23 -6.56 -24.55 -12.30
CA GLN A 23 -5.23 -23.94 -12.22
C GLN A 23 -5.28 -22.43 -12.42
N LEU A 24 -6.04 -21.92 -13.39
CA LEU A 24 -6.19 -20.47 -13.61
C LEU A 24 -6.84 -19.75 -12.42
N GLU A 25 -7.89 -20.35 -11.83
CA GLU A 25 -8.55 -19.82 -10.64
C GLU A 25 -7.63 -19.86 -9.41
N GLN A 26 -6.82 -20.91 -9.28
CA GLN A 26 -5.79 -21.01 -8.25
C GLN A 26 -4.71 -19.95 -8.42
N ASP A 27 -4.21 -19.76 -9.65
CA ASP A 27 -3.19 -18.75 -9.96
C ASP A 27 -3.72 -17.34 -9.71
N LEU A 28 -4.99 -17.05 -10.03
CA LEU A 28 -5.65 -15.80 -9.64
C LEU A 28 -5.62 -15.61 -8.12
N SER A 29 -6.05 -16.61 -7.36
CA SER A 29 -6.10 -16.51 -5.90
C SER A 29 -4.70 -16.35 -5.28
N ASN A 30 -3.68 -16.98 -5.86
CA ASN A 30 -2.30 -16.93 -5.42
C ASN A 30 -1.60 -15.61 -5.81
N MET A 31 -1.97 -14.98 -6.92
CA MET A 31 -1.42 -13.67 -7.31
C MET A 31 -1.84 -12.56 -6.35
N PHE A 32 -3.05 -12.64 -5.77
CA PHE A 32 -3.55 -11.62 -4.85
C PHE A 32 -3.19 -11.86 -3.38
N LYS A 33 -3.00 -13.12 -2.98
CA LYS A 33 -2.60 -13.50 -1.61
C LYS A 33 -1.13 -13.90 -1.59
N ARG A 34 -0.26 -12.96 -1.23
CA ARG A 34 1.13 -13.30 -0.88
C ARG A 34 1.16 -13.78 0.56
N GLU A 35 1.34 -15.08 0.76
CA GLU A 35 1.64 -15.62 2.09
C GLU A 35 2.92 -14.96 2.63
N LEU A 36 2.87 -14.50 3.87
CA LEU A 36 4.01 -13.86 4.49
C LEU A 36 5.00 -14.93 4.91
N THR A 37 6.14 -14.99 4.24
CA THR A 37 7.30 -15.74 4.75
C THR A 37 7.59 -15.32 6.19
N ARG A 38 8.06 -16.28 7.01
CA ARG A 38 8.30 -16.08 8.45
C ARG A 38 9.14 -14.83 8.75
N THR A 39 10.09 -14.52 7.86
CA THR A 39 10.94 -13.32 7.88
C THR A 39 10.16 -12.01 7.66
N ARG A 40 9.21 -11.98 6.71
CA ARG A 40 8.35 -10.81 6.51
C ARG A 40 7.38 -10.62 7.67
N ARG A 41 6.87 -11.72 8.24
CA ARG A 41 6.00 -11.67 9.43
C ARG A 41 6.73 -11.08 10.64
N SER A 42 8.00 -11.46 10.88
CA SER A 42 8.81 -10.86 11.94
C SER A 42 9.12 -9.39 11.66
N PHE A 43 9.38 -9.03 10.40
CA PHE A 43 9.59 -7.63 10.02
C PHE A 43 8.38 -6.75 10.37
N PHE A 44 7.16 -7.16 9.99
CA PHE A 44 5.94 -6.42 10.37
C PHE A 44 5.72 -6.39 11.89
N GLY A 45 6.07 -7.46 12.61
CA GLY A 45 6.00 -7.48 14.07
C GLY A 45 6.96 -6.47 14.72
N VAL A 46 8.18 -6.36 14.20
CA VAL A 46 9.17 -5.35 14.65
C VAL A 46 8.68 -3.95 14.33
N VAL A 47 8.15 -3.72 13.12
CA VAL A 47 7.57 -2.42 12.73
C VAL A 47 6.41 -2.04 13.64
N ALA A 48 5.52 -2.98 13.97
CA ALA A 48 4.43 -2.75 14.91
C ALA A 48 4.93 -2.36 16.31
N ALA A 49 5.95 -3.06 16.82
CA ALA A 49 6.54 -2.78 18.12
C ALA A 49 7.20 -1.38 18.15
N ILE A 50 7.97 -1.04 17.11
CA ILE A 50 8.58 0.29 16.99
C ILE A 50 7.50 1.37 16.92
N ALA A 51 6.45 1.18 16.10
CA ALA A 51 5.36 2.13 15.97
C ALA A 51 4.62 2.35 17.31
N LEU A 52 4.42 1.30 18.10
CA LEU A 52 3.83 1.40 19.44
C LEU A 52 4.73 2.17 20.40
N VAL A 53 6.03 1.87 20.44
CA VAL A 53 6.98 2.57 21.30
C VAL A 53 7.04 4.05 20.92
N SER A 54 7.19 4.36 19.63
CA SER A 54 7.20 5.75 19.14
C SER A 54 5.90 6.48 19.45
N SER A 55 4.75 5.83 19.26
CA SER A 55 3.45 6.42 19.61
C SER A 55 3.33 6.70 21.11
N GLY A 56 3.77 5.77 21.96
CA GLY A 56 3.79 5.92 23.41
C GLY A 56 4.69 7.08 23.86
N VAL A 57 5.87 7.21 23.26
CA VAL A 57 6.78 8.34 23.54
C VAL A 57 6.15 9.66 23.11
N CYS A 58 5.57 9.74 21.91
CA CYS A 58 4.90 10.97 21.44
C CYS A 58 3.71 11.33 22.33
N ALA A 59 2.90 10.36 22.75
CA ALA A 59 1.77 10.57 23.64
C ALA A 59 2.23 11.01 25.04
N ALA A 60 3.30 10.41 25.58
CA ALA A 60 3.87 10.79 26.86
C ALA A 60 4.36 12.24 26.82
N LEU A 61 5.17 12.60 25.82
CA LEU A 61 5.68 13.98 25.65
C LEU A 61 4.55 15.01 25.47
N ALA A 62 3.46 14.65 24.78
CA ALA A 62 2.30 15.53 24.64
C ALA A 62 1.53 15.77 25.95
N LEU A 63 1.71 14.90 26.96
CA LEU A 63 1.05 14.97 28.27
C LEU A 63 1.97 15.53 29.36
N THR A 64 3.28 15.24 29.32
CA THR A 64 4.25 15.61 30.36
C THR A 64 4.79 17.03 30.24
N GLU A 65 4.84 17.59 29.02
CA GLU A 65 5.32 18.94 28.77
C GLU A 65 4.15 19.89 28.41
N PRO A 66 3.48 20.50 29.40
CA PRO A 66 2.40 21.45 29.15
C PRO A 66 2.88 22.77 28.52
N ASP A 67 4.17 23.10 28.66
CA ASP A 67 4.78 24.34 28.15
C ASP A 67 5.15 24.30 26.66
N LEU A 68 4.88 23.18 25.97
CA LEU A 68 5.14 23.08 24.54
C LEU A 68 4.21 24.02 23.74
N PRO A 69 4.73 24.76 22.74
CA PRO A 69 3.89 25.55 21.86
C PRO A 69 2.84 24.67 21.16
N ALA A 70 1.73 25.29 20.76
CA ALA A 70 0.57 24.56 20.20
C ALA A 70 0.94 23.71 18.96
N LEU A 71 1.92 24.14 18.16
CA LEU A 71 2.33 23.46 16.93
C LEU A 71 3.06 22.13 17.18
N PRO A 72 4.12 22.05 18.02
CA PRO A 72 4.70 20.77 18.44
C PRO A 72 3.69 19.84 19.13
N ARG A 73 2.80 20.39 19.96
CA ARG A 73 1.82 19.57 20.69
C ARG A 73 0.83 18.88 19.75
N THR A 74 0.32 19.61 18.76
CA THR A 74 -0.55 19.04 17.72
C THR A 74 0.20 18.05 16.84
N ALA A 75 1.46 18.30 16.50
CA ALA A 75 2.31 17.36 15.77
C ALA A 75 2.51 16.04 16.55
N LEU A 76 2.78 16.11 17.85
CA LEU A 76 2.93 14.93 18.72
C LEU A 76 1.62 14.14 18.87
N ALA A 77 0.49 14.83 19.04
CA ALA A 77 -0.83 14.18 19.13
C ALA A 77 -1.21 13.49 17.82
N VAL A 78 -0.99 14.13 16.68
CA VAL A 78 -1.23 13.51 15.37
C VAL A 78 -0.25 12.37 15.12
N GLY A 79 1.02 12.54 15.48
CA GLY A 79 2.05 11.50 15.38
C GLY A 79 1.73 10.27 16.22
N SER A 80 1.19 10.43 17.43
CA SER A 80 0.79 9.31 18.28
C SER A 80 -0.40 8.54 17.69
N MET A 81 -1.41 9.25 17.18
CA MET A 81 -2.53 8.64 16.44
C MET A 81 -2.03 7.86 15.21
N PHE A 82 -1.08 8.43 14.47
CA PHE A 82 -0.53 7.80 13.27
C PHE A 82 0.28 6.54 13.61
N GLY A 83 1.09 6.60 14.67
CA GLY A 83 1.85 5.45 15.16
C GLY A 83 0.93 4.31 15.63
N LEU A 84 -0.17 4.64 16.32
CA LEU A 84 -1.21 3.65 16.69
C LEU A 84 -1.87 3.03 15.46
N ALA A 85 -2.25 3.85 14.46
CA ALA A 85 -2.83 3.34 13.23
C ALA A 85 -1.88 2.35 12.52
N TRP A 86 -0.58 2.68 12.45
CA TRP A 86 0.44 1.77 11.90
C TRP A 86 0.57 0.48 12.70
N ALA A 87 0.61 0.57 14.02
CA ALA A 87 0.67 -0.59 14.88
C ALA A 87 -0.52 -1.53 14.67
N VAL A 88 -1.74 -0.98 14.57
CA VAL A 88 -2.95 -1.76 14.32
C VAL A 88 -2.88 -2.46 12.96
N VAL A 89 -2.52 -1.74 11.89
CA VAL A 89 -2.42 -2.33 10.54
C VAL A 89 -1.34 -3.41 10.49
N ALA A 90 -0.15 -3.14 11.03
CA ALA A 90 0.94 -4.10 11.08
C ALA A 90 0.60 -5.34 11.92
N ALA A 91 -0.05 -5.17 13.07
CA ALA A 91 -0.54 -6.27 13.90
C ALA A 91 -1.61 -7.10 13.20
N GLN A 92 -2.55 -6.46 12.50
CA GLN A 92 -3.57 -7.16 11.70
C GLN A 92 -2.94 -8.00 10.59
N ILE A 93 -1.95 -7.47 9.87
CA ILE A 93 -1.19 -8.20 8.83
C ILE A 93 -0.44 -9.38 9.46
N CYS A 94 0.21 -9.18 10.61
CA CYS A 94 0.89 -10.25 11.35
C CYS A 94 -0.04 -11.35 11.86
N TRP A 95 -1.26 -11.00 12.28
CA TRP A 95 -2.25 -11.96 12.75
C TRP A 95 -2.81 -12.77 11.58
N ARG A 96 -3.18 -12.09 10.48
CA ARG A 96 -3.70 -12.74 9.27
C ARG A 96 -2.67 -13.66 8.59
N GLY A 97 -1.37 -13.36 8.70
CA GLY A 97 -0.30 -14.19 8.14
C GLY A 97 -0.23 -14.21 6.61
N ALA A 98 -1.12 -13.48 5.94
CA ALA A 98 -1.16 -13.28 4.51
C ALA A 98 -1.36 -11.79 4.23
N LEU A 99 -0.71 -11.30 3.18
CA LEU A 99 -0.84 -9.93 2.71
C LEU A 99 -1.73 -9.92 1.47
N ASP A 100 -2.88 -9.26 1.56
CA ASP A 100 -3.73 -9.01 0.40
C ASP A 100 -3.13 -7.83 -0.37
N VAL A 101 -2.49 -8.11 -1.49
CA VAL A 101 -1.74 -7.10 -2.27
C VAL A 101 -2.67 -5.97 -2.73
N LYS A 102 -3.95 -6.27 -3.00
CA LYS A 102 -4.92 -5.30 -3.50
C LYS A 102 -5.43 -4.40 -2.37
N GLN A 103 -5.87 -5.00 -1.25
CA GLN A 103 -6.48 -4.25 -0.14
C GLN A 103 -5.45 -3.67 0.82
N ASP A 104 -4.48 -4.47 1.27
CA ASP A 104 -3.47 -4.03 2.24
C ASP A 104 -2.44 -3.11 1.57
N GLY A 105 -2.07 -3.39 0.31
CA GLY A 105 -1.21 -2.50 -0.48
C GLY A 105 -1.79 -1.09 -0.62
N ARG A 106 -3.10 -0.97 -0.87
CA ARG A 106 -3.79 0.34 -0.95
C ARG A 106 -3.72 1.10 0.37
N ARG A 107 -3.97 0.40 1.48
CA ARG A 107 -3.97 0.99 2.82
C ARG A 107 -2.58 1.46 3.20
N ILE A 108 -1.56 0.62 2.99
CA ILE A 108 -0.16 0.95 3.28
C ILE A 108 0.28 2.15 2.43
N ALA A 109 0.04 2.12 1.11
CA ALA A 109 0.38 3.23 0.24
C ALA A 109 -0.32 4.54 0.65
N ALA A 110 -1.60 4.47 1.04
CA ALA A 110 -2.35 5.64 1.47
C ALA A 110 -1.84 6.19 2.80
N MET A 111 -1.48 5.32 3.73
CA MET A 111 -0.90 5.71 5.02
C MET A 111 0.48 6.33 4.83
N VAL A 112 1.36 5.74 4.02
CA VAL A 112 2.68 6.32 3.71
C VAL A 112 2.51 7.70 3.08
N TRP A 113 1.65 7.83 2.06
CA TRP A 113 1.42 9.11 1.39
C TRP A 113 0.85 10.16 2.35
N CYS A 114 -0.21 9.82 3.09
CA CYS A 114 -0.84 10.73 4.04
C CYS A 114 0.13 11.18 5.13
N PHE A 115 0.91 10.25 5.69
CA PHE A 115 1.94 10.55 6.68
C PHE A 115 2.95 11.55 6.14
N THR A 116 3.49 11.29 4.95
CA THR A 116 4.54 12.11 4.38
C THR A 116 4.04 13.52 4.04
N VAL A 117 2.84 13.66 3.47
CA VAL A 117 2.23 14.97 3.19
C VAL A 117 2.02 15.76 4.49
N LEU A 118 1.50 15.08 5.51
CA LEU A 118 1.23 15.68 6.81
C LEU A 118 2.53 16.10 7.51
N MET A 119 3.55 15.24 7.51
CA MET A 119 4.90 15.56 8.02
C MET A 119 5.49 16.77 7.29
N MET A 120 5.38 16.82 5.96
CA MET A 120 5.87 17.94 5.17
C MET A 120 5.12 19.24 5.50
N THR A 121 3.82 19.16 5.77
CA THR A 121 3.03 20.31 6.21
C THR A 121 3.51 20.82 7.56
N PHE A 122 3.84 19.93 8.50
CA PHE A 122 4.47 20.33 9.77
C PHE A 122 5.85 20.93 9.58
N PHE A 123 6.68 20.40 8.69
CA PHE A 123 8.00 20.96 8.40
C PHE A 123 7.92 22.35 7.77
N LEU A 124 6.95 22.58 6.88
CA LEU A 124 6.68 23.91 6.33
C LEU A 124 6.19 24.87 7.41
N ALA A 125 5.22 24.46 8.23
CA ALA A 125 4.67 25.29 9.29
C ALA A 125 5.72 25.65 10.36
N ALA A 126 6.54 24.67 10.76
CA ALA A 126 7.64 24.88 11.68
C ALA A 126 8.78 25.72 11.05
N GLY A 127 9.11 25.48 9.79
CA GLY A 127 10.15 26.21 9.08
C GLY A 127 9.80 27.68 8.83
N MET A 128 8.52 28.00 8.61
CA MET A 128 8.04 29.38 8.51
C MET A 128 8.06 30.14 9.85
N GLY A 129 7.93 29.42 10.96
CA GLY A 129 7.96 29.99 12.31
C GLY A 129 9.35 30.01 12.95
N ALA A 130 10.39 29.50 12.28
CA ALA A 130 11.75 29.45 12.81
C ALA A 130 12.39 30.84 12.83
N GLU A 131 13.01 31.22 13.95
CA GLU A 131 13.78 32.46 14.08
C GLU A 131 14.98 32.48 13.13
N ASP A 132 15.59 31.30 12.91
CA ASP A 132 16.66 31.10 11.94
C ASP A 132 16.12 30.56 10.61
N ARG A 133 16.22 31.38 9.57
CA ARG A 133 15.83 31.02 8.19
C ARG A 133 16.61 29.82 7.66
N LEU A 134 17.86 29.64 8.09
CA LEU A 134 18.69 28.52 7.64
C LEU A 134 18.15 27.20 8.19
N GLN A 135 17.76 27.18 9.46
CA GLN A 135 17.16 26.01 10.12
C GLN A 135 15.81 25.64 9.51
N GLY A 136 14.97 26.64 9.23
CA GLY A 136 13.71 26.43 8.51
C GLY A 136 13.91 25.85 7.11
N LEU A 137 14.90 26.36 6.36
CA LEU A 137 15.24 25.84 5.04
C LEU A 137 15.75 24.39 5.10
N MET A 138 16.59 24.05 6.08
CA MET A 138 17.09 22.69 6.27
C MET A 138 15.98 21.69 6.59
N LEU A 139 14.98 22.07 7.39
CA LEU A 139 13.79 21.24 7.67
C LEU A 139 12.99 20.94 6.40
N ILE A 140 12.72 21.97 5.60
CA ILE A 140 11.98 21.84 4.34
C ILE A 140 12.77 21.01 3.33
N ALA A 141 14.07 21.29 3.17
CA ALA A 141 14.96 20.54 2.29
C ALA A 141 15.09 19.07 2.73
N GLY A 142 15.13 18.80 4.04
CA GLY A 142 15.18 17.45 4.58
C GLY A 142 13.89 16.65 4.35
N GLY A 143 12.73 17.31 4.28
CA GLY A 143 11.44 16.66 3.99
C GLY A 143 11.21 16.30 2.52
N LEU A 144 11.87 16.99 1.59
CA LEU A 144 11.72 16.80 0.15
C LEU A 144 12.04 15.36 -0.33
N PRO A 145 13.17 14.74 0.05
CA PRO A 145 13.46 13.36 -0.29
C PRO A 145 12.38 12.38 0.17
N PHE A 146 11.79 12.59 1.36
CA PHE A 146 10.70 11.76 1.85
C PHE A 146 9.45 11.92 0.99
N LEU A 147 9.10 13.15 0.60
CA LEU A 147 7.95 13.43 -0.27
C LEU A 147 8.12 12.78 -1.65
N ILE A 148 9.30 12.89 -2.25
CA ILE A 148 9.63 12.23 -3.51
C ILE A 148 9.54 10.71 -3.35
N GLY A 149 10.14 10.15 -2.30
CA GLY A 149 10.11 8.71 -2.03
C GLY A 149 8.69 8.18 -1.86
N ALA A 150 7.84 8.88 -1.10
CA ALA A 150 6.43 8.51 -0.93
C ALA A 150 5.64 8.62 -2.24
N GLY A 151 5.93 9.63 -3.07
CA GLY A 151 5.31 9.81 -4.38
C GLY A 151 5.69 8.69 -5.35
N VAL A 152 6.98 8.34 -5.41
CA VAL A 152 7.48 7.22 -6.21
C VAL A 152 6.87 5.91 -5.72
N TYR A 153 6.79 5.68 -4.41
CA TYR A 153 6.16 4.49 -3.84
C TYR A 153 4.68 4.40 -4.22
N TRP A 154 3.93 5.50 -4.10
CA TRP A 154 2.52 5.57 -4.49
C TRP A 154 2.34 5.32 -6.00
N LEU A 155 3.21 5.87 -6.84
CA LEU A 155 3.18 5.66 -8.28
C LEU A 155 3.46 4.19 -8.63
N ASN A 156 4.49 3.59 -8.04
CA ASN A 156 4.79 2.17 -8.21
C ASN A 156 3.62 1.29 -7.76
N TYR A 157 2.98 1.61 -6.65
CA TYR A 157 1.76 0.93 -6.21
C TYR A 157 0.63 1.04 -7.24
N ARG A 158 0.43 2.21 -7.85
CA ARG A 158 -0.58 2.39 -8.91
C ARG A 158 -0.26 1.60 -10.17
N ILE A 159 1.02 1.49 -10.53
CA ILE A 159 1.47 0.66 -11.65
C ILE A 159 1.21 -0.81 -11.34
N GLU A 160 1.64 -1.31 -10.19
CA GLU A 160 1.42 -2.71 -9.77
C GLU A 160 -0.09 -3.02 -9.69
N GLN A 161 -0.91 -2.09 -9.21
CA GLN A 161 -2.36 -2.23 -9.20
C GLN A 161 -2.97 -2.28 -10.61
N ALA A 162 -2.47 -1.47 -11.54
CA ALA A 162 -2.92 -1.46 -12.93
C ALA A 162 -2.52 -2.75 -13.66
N GLU A 163 -1.30 -3.23 -13.44
CA GLU A 163 -0.84 -4.53 -13.96
C GLU A 163 -1.70 -5.68 -13.47
N LEU A 164 -1.97 -5.72 -12.15
CA LEU A 164 -2.85 -6.72 -11.56
C LEU A 164 -4.27 -6.67 -12.15
N SER A 165 -4.80 -5.47 -12.38
CA SER A 165 -6.13 -5.31 -13.00
C SER A 165 -6.15 -5.72 -14.47
N ALA A 166 -5.07 -5.46 -15.21
CA ALA A 166 -4.95 -5.86 -16.61
C ALA A 166 -4.84 -7.39 -16.74
N GLN A 167 -4.06 -8.03 -15.87
CA GLN A 167 -3.95 -9.48 -15.78
C GLN A 167 -5.29 -10.12 -15.40
N GLU A 168 -6.02 -9.54 -14.45
CA GLU A 168 -7.37 -9.98 -14.07
C GLU A 168 -8.34 -9.94 -15.26
N GLN A 169 -8.32 -8.85 -16.04
CA GLN A 169 -9.16 -8.72 -17.25
C GLN A 169 -8.79 -9.72 -18.34
N PHE A 170 -7.48 -9.96 -18.56
CA PHE A 170 -7.01 -10.90 -19.55
C PHE A 170 -7.45 -12.33 -19.22
N LEU A 171 -7.31 -12.76 -17.96
CA LEU A 171 -7.77 -14.07 -17.52
C LEU A 171 -9.30 -14.22 -17.58
N GLN A 172 -10.05 -13.16 -17.27
CA GLN A 172 -11.52 -13.19 -17.44
C GLN A 172 -11.93 -13.36 -18.90
N LEU A 173 -11.21 -12.72 -19.83
CA LEU A 173 -11.43 -12.91 -21.27
C LEU A 173 -11.12 -14.33 -21.69
N GLU A 174 -10.01 -14.92 -21.24
CA GLU A 174 -9.68 -16.34 -21.51
C GLU A 174 -10.76 -17.29 -20.99
N LEU A 175 -11.26 -17.06 -19.77
CA LEU A 175 -12.35 -17.85 -19.20
C LEU A 175 -13.66 -17.70 -19.98
N LEU A 176 -13.98 -16.49 -20.45
CA LEU A 176 -15.19 -16.24 -21.23
C LEU A 176 -15.10 -16.92 -22.60
N LEU A 177 -13.94 -16.83 -23.27
CA LEU A 177 -13.67 -17.55 -24.51
C LEU A 177 -13.77 -19.07 -24.32
N ALA A 178 -13.20 -19.60 -23.23
CA ALA A 178 -13.30 -21.01 -22.90
C ALA A 178 -14.74 -21.46 -22.59
N LYS A 179 -15.58 -20.60 -22.01
CA LYS A 179 -17.00 -20.93 -21.78
C LYS A 179 -17.77 -20.95 -23.10
N LEU A 180 -17.51 -19.98 -23.98
CA LEU A 180 -18.16 -19.92 -25.29
C LEU A 180 -17.76 -21.09 -26.20
N SER A 181 -16.55 -21.63 -26.07
CA SER A 181 -16.11 -22.79 -26.84
C SER A 181 -16.71 -24.12 -26.34
N GLU A 182 -17.02 -24.24 -25.04
CA GLU A 182 -17.69 -25.43 -24.47
C GLU A 182 -19.20 -25.46 -24.69
N GLN A 183 -19.85 -24.30 -24.91
CA GLN A 183 -21.31 -24.20 -25.02
C GLN A 183 -21.85 -24.52 -26.43
N LYS A 184 -20.98 -25.02 -27.33
CA LYS A 184 -21.29 -25.32 -28.73
C LYS A 184 -20.91 -26.76 -29.06
#